data_AF-A0A381XG91-F1
#
_entry.id   AF-A0A381XG91-F1
#
_cell.length_a   1.000
_cell.length_b   1.000
_cell.length_c   1.000
_cell.angle_alpha   90.00
_cell.angle_beta   90.00
_cell.angle_gamma   90.00
#
_symmetry.space_group_name_H-M   'P 1'
#
loop_
_entity.id
_entity.type
_entity.pdbx_description
1 polymer ?
#
loop_
_entity_poly.entity_id
_entity_poly.type
_entity_poly.pdbx_seq_one_letter_code
_entity_poly.pdbx_strand_id
1 'polypeptide(L)'
;MVMNKKLLTVSVICLLFVFVLEAQDNDANEIKSDPLNGAYQSTYNPEQSEKILIRNARILTGTGEELVNASILIENNKISAIGKIKKNTKANIIDAKGKWITPGIIDIHSHMGVYPAPSLRASSDGNEATDPVTPHVWAEHSVWTQDPQFTLALKGGITTFHVLPGSANLIGGRGVTLKNIRSVTVQGMKFPKAPYTLKMACGENPKRVYGNR
;
A
#
# COMPACT_ATOMS: atom_id res chain seq x y z
N MET A 1 -8.54 -55.89 69.34
CA MET A 1 -8.82 -56.84 68.24
C MET A 1 -9.77 -56.14 67.27
N VAL A 2 -9.24 -55.72 66.10
CA VAL A 2 -9.88 -55.71 64.76
C VAL A 2 -11.25 -55.00 64.64
N MET A 3 -11.55 -54.03 63.79
CA MET A 3 -11.03 -53.55 62.50
C MET A 3 -11.76 -52.21 62.25
N ASN A 4 -11.08 -51.14 61.82
CA ASN A 4 -11.78 -49.95 61.32
C ASN A 4 -11.54 -49.82 59.82
N LYS A 5 -12.61 -49.96 59.04
CA LYS A 5 -12.60 -49.93 57.58
C LYS A 5 -12.34 -48.50 57.11
N LYS A 6 -11.26 -48.30 56.36
CA LYS A 6 -11.01 -47.06 55.60
C LYS A 6 -12.12 -46.91 54.56
N LEU A 7 -12.94 -45.87 54.69
CA LEU A 7 -13.82 -45.42 53.62
C LEU A 7 -13.02 -44.43 52.77
N LEU A 8 -12.89 -44.77 51.49
CA LEU A 8 -12.18 -44.04 50.45
C LEU A 8 -13.11 -42.94 49.93
N THR A 9 -12.95 -41.70 50.38
CA THR A 9 -13.66 -40.56 49.80
C THR A 9 -12.92 -40.13 48.53
N VAL A 10 -13.47 -40.52 47.37
CA VAL A 10 -12.99 -40.11 46.05
C VAL A 10 -13.34 -38.64 45.84
N SER A 11 -12.34 -37.76 45.87
CA SER A 11 -12.50 -36.39 45.38
C SER A 11 -12.73 -36.42 43.87
N VAL A 12 -13.96 -36.11 43.46
CA VAL A 12 -14.30 -35.83 42.06
C VAL A 12 -13.64 -34.52 41.68
N ILE A 13 -12.46 -34.60 41.04
CA ILE A 13 -11.83 -33.46 40.37
C ILE A 13 -12.66 -33.21 39.10
N CYS A 14 -13.50 -32.18 39.15
CA CYS A 14 -14.21 -31.68 38.00
C CYS A 14 -13.20 -30.96 37.09
N LEU A 15 -12.61 -31.69 36.14
CA LEU A 15 -11.83 -31.13 35.05
C LEU A 15 -12.79 -30.40 34.10
N LEU A 16 -13.00 -29.11 34.35
CA LEU A 16 -13.56 -28.19 33.37
C LEU A 16 -12.56 -28.07 32.21
N PHE A 17 -12.71 -28.94 31.20
CA PHE A 17 -12.13 -28.72 29.88
C PHE A 17 -12.85 -27.53 29.25
N VAL A 18 -12.30 -26.34 29.44
CA VAL A 18 -12.61 -25.19 28.59
C VAL A 18 -12.02 -25.51 27.23
N PHE A 19 -12.85 -26.06 26.33
CA PHE A 19 -12.56 -26.02 24.90
C PHE A 19 -12.58 -24.54 24.49
N VAL A 20 -11.41 -23.92 24.47
CA VAL A 20 -11.20 -22.76 23.61
C VAL A 20 -11.30 -23.32 22.20
N LEU A 21 -12.46 -23.14 21.56
CA LEU A 21 -12.51 -23.17 20.11
C LEU A 21 -11.57 -22.06 19.66
N GLU A 22 -10.37 -22.43 19.23
CA GLU A 22 -9.67 -21.63 18.23
C GLU A 22 -10.66 -21.50 17.07
N ALA A 23 -11.21 -20.31 16.89
CA ALA A 23 -11.78 -19.93 15.61
C ALA A 23 -10.61 -20.00 14.63
N GLN A 24 -10.44 -21.16 14.01
CA GLN A 24 -9.66 -21.31 12.81
C GLN A 24 -10.26 -20.31 11.83
N ASP A 25 -9.49 -19.28 11.44
CA ASP A 25 -9.83 -18.39 10.34
C ASP A 25 -9.97 -19.25 9.06
N ASN A 26 -11.13 -19.86 8.92
CA ASN A 26 -11.53 -20.65 7.75
C ASN A 26 -12.06 -19.76 6.63
N ASP A 27 -11.86 -18.44 6.72
CA ASP A 27 -12.10 -17.49 5.62
C ASP A 27 -11.09 -17.65 4.46
N ALA A 28 -10.11 -18.55 4.58
CA ALA A 28 -9.16 -18.85 3.51
C ALA A 28 -9.70 -19.83 2.45
N ASN A 29 -10.86 -20.46 2.65
CA ASN A 29 -11.33 -21.55 1.79
C ASN A 29 -12.84 -21.49 1.44
N GLU A 30 -13.35 -20.34 0.95
CA GLU A 30 -14.44 -20.37 -0.05
C GLU A 30 -14.61 -19.05 -0.83
N ILE A 31 -13.52 -18.51 -1.38
CA ILE A 31 -13.66 -17.71 -2.61
C ILE A 31 -13.46 -18.70 -3.75
N LYS A 32 -14.56 -19.33 -4.18
CA LYS A 32 -14.60 -20.01 -5.48
C LYS A 32 -13.99 -19.04 -6.49
N SER A 33 -12.94 -19.50 -7.15
CA SER A 33 -12.16 -18.75 -8.12
C SER A 33 -13.06 -18.28 -9.26
N ASP A 34 -13.67 -17.12 -9.08
CA ASP A 34 -14.10 -16.29 -10.20
C ASP A 34 -12.81 -15.99 -11.00
N PRO A 35 -12.71 -16.43 -12.28
CA PRO A 35 -11.55 -16.17 -13.11
C PRO A 35 -11.19 -14.68 -13.20
N LEU A 36 -12.17 -13.79 -13.00
CA LEU A 36 -11.98 -12.33 -12.99
C LEU A 36 -11.36 -11.83 -11.67
N ASN A 37 -11.53 -12.56 -10.58
CA ASN A 37 -11.08 -12.12 -9.25
C ASN A 37 -9.55 -12.20 -9.09
N GLY A 38 -8.88 -12.99 -9.95
CA GLY A 38 -7.41 -13.04 -10.05
C GLY A 38 -6.80 -12.09 -11.08
N ALA A 39 -7.53 -11.75 -12.15
CA ALA A 39 -6.97 -11.08 -13.34
C ALA A 39 -6.41 -9.67 -13.09
N TYR A 40 -6.93 -8.97 -12.08
CA TYR A 40 -6.54 -7.61 -11.72
C TYR A 40 -5.80 -7.51 -10.39
N GLN A 41 -5.36 -8.64 -9.84
CA GLN A 41 -4.59 -8.65 -8.60
C GLN A 41 -3.20 -8.03 -8.79
N SER A 42 -2.64 -7.53 -7.69
CA SER A 42 -1.26 -7.07 -7.68
C SER A 42 -0.31 -8.22 -8.03
N THR A 43 0.53 -8.00 -9.03
CA THR A 43 1.70 -8.83 -9.34
C THR A 43 3.00 -8.16 -8.90
N TYR A 44 2.92 -6.99 -8.26
CA TYR A 44 4.08 -6.31 -7.69
C TYR A 44 4.82 -7.22 -6.72
N ASN A 45 6.10 -7.44 -7.01
CA ASN A 45 7.05 -8.06 -6.11
C ASN A 45 8.34 -7.21 -6.13
N PRO A 46 8.81 -6.71 -4.97
CA PRO A 46 10.04 -5.93 -4.95
C PRO A 46 11.25 -6.80 -5.30
N GLU A 47 12.15 -6.28 -6.13
CA GLU A 47 13.46 -6.90 -6.33
C GLU A 47 14.22 -6.96 -5.00
N GLN A 48 14.97 -8.03 -4.78
CA GLN A 48 15.72 -8.21 -3.54
C GLN A 48 16.85 -7.18 -3.45
N SER A 49 16.80 -6.29 -2.45
CA SER A 49 17.91 -5.38 -2.18
C SER A 49 19.09 -6.11 -1.55
N GLU A 50 20.30 -5.67 -1.87
CA GLU A 50 21.46 -5.96 -1.04
C GLU A 50 21.25 -5.40 0.39
N LYS A 51 22.10 -5.87 1.31
CA LYS A 51 22.18 -5.29 2.64
C LYS A 51 22.89 -3.94 2.56
N ILE A 52 22.18 -2.85 2.87
CA ILE A 52 22.67 -1.47 2.71
C ILE A 52 22.71 -0.77 4.07
N LEU A 53 23.84 -0.15 4.39
CA LEU A 53 23.98 0.75 5.54
C LEU A 53 24.17 2.18 5.06
N ILE A 54 23.15 3.02 5.23
CA ILE A 54 23.25 4.46 5.00
C ILE A 54 23.65 5.10 6.33
N ARG A 55 24.75 5.86 6.39
CA ARG A 55 25.29 6.39 7.65
C ARG A 55 25.49 7.90 7.66
N ASN A 56 25.61 8.46 8.87
CA ASN A 56 25.93 9.87 9.12
C ASN A 56 24.86 10.85 8.59
N ALA A 57 23.62 10.39 8.41
CA ALA A 57 22.54 11.22 7.89
C ALA A 57 21.85 12.03 9.00
N ARG A 58 21.12 13.06 8.58
CA ARG A 58 20.03 13.66 9.34
C ARG A 58 18.73 13.00 8.88
N ILE A 59 18.07 12.25 9.76
CA ILE A 59 16.91 11.41 9.40
C ILE A 59 15.65 12.04 9.99
N LEU A 60 14.64 12.27 9.15
CA LEU A 60 13.27 12.51 9.58
C LEU A 60 12.53 11.18 9.53
N THR A 61 11.95 10.74 10.64
CA THR A 61 11.28 9.42 10.71
C THR A 61 9.90 9.40 10.04
N GLY A 62 9.32 10.59 9.82
CA GLY A 62 7.92 10.75 9.41
C GLY A 62 6.90 10.66 10.56
N THR A 63 7.35 10.37 11.78
CA THR A 63 6.52 10.33 13.00
C THR A 63 6.74 11.54 13.92
N GLY A 64 7.46 12.56 13.43
CA GLY A 64 7.81 13.78 14.18
C GLY A 64 9.19 13.75 14.84
N GLU A 65 9.92 12.64 14.75
CA GLU A 65 11.29 12.54 15.27
C GLU A 65 12.33 12.92 14.21
N GLU A 66 13.38 13.61 14.68
CA GLU A 66 14.58 13.92 13.92
C GLU A 66 15.80 13.29 14.61
N LEU A 67 16.58 12.51 13.84
CA LEU A 67 17.81 11.89 14.31
C LEU A 67 19.03 12.51 13.60
N VAL A 68 19.94 13.08 14.38
CA VAL A 68 21.16 13.71 13.85
C VAL A 68 22.35 12.76 13.94
N ASN A 69 23.17 12.70 12.88
CA ASN A 69 24.32 11.79 12.77
C ASN A 69 23.93 10.32 12.96
N ALA A 70 22.80 9.92 12.40
CA ALA A 70 22.23 8.59 12.51
C ALA A 70 22.42 7.78 11.23
N SER A 71 22.10 6.49 11.30
CA SER A 71 22.24 5.53 10.23
C SER A 71 20.95 4.72 10.06
N ILE A 72 20.73 4.19 8.86
CA ILE A 72 19.66 3.24 8.52
C ILE A 72 20.32 1.98 7.96
N LEU A 73 19.95 0.82 8.52
CA LEU A 73 20.27 -0.48 7.94
C LEU A 73 19.04 -1.02 7.21
N ILE A 74 19.23 -1.39 5.95
CA ILE A 74 18.23 -2.00 5.09
C ILE A 74 18.66 -3.44 4.80
N GLU A 75 17.78 -4.39 5.09
CA GLU A 75 17.97 -5.82 4.88
C GLU A 75 16.65 -6.43 4.38
N ASN A 76 16.72 -7.27 3.33
CA ASN A 76 15.54 -7.94 2.77
C ASN A 76 14.39 -6.98 2.46
N ASN A 77 14.70 -5.86 1.78
CA ASN A 77 13.74 -4.80 1.42
C ASN A 77 13.05 -4.12 2.60
N LYS A 78 13.55 -4.27 3.83
CA LYS A 78 12.99 -3.66 5.04
C LYS A 78 14.06 -2.88 5.78
N ILE A 79 13.62 -1.84 6.49
CA ILE A 79 14.47 -1.17 7.46
C ILE A 79 14.61 -2.10 8.67
N SER A 80 15.80 -2.60 8.94
CA SER A 80 16.07 -3.50 10.07
C SER A 80 16.59 -2.77 11.30
N ALA A 81 17.19 -1.58 11.14
CA ALA A 81 17.61 -0.73 12.24
C ALA A 81 17.72 0.75 11.83
N ILE A 82 17.47 1.65 12.78
CA ILE A 82 17.68 3.10 12.66
C ILE A 82 18.44 3.57 13.91
N GLY A 83 19.37 4.52 13.77
CA GLY A 83 20.09 5.16 14.87
C GLY A 83 21.61 5.00 14.78
N LYS A 84 22.28 4.82 15.91
CA LYS A 84 23.74 4.58 15.93
C LYS A 84 24.03 3.11 15.66
N ILE A 85 24.50 2.80 14.46
CA ILE A 85 24.79 1.43 14.01
C ILE A 85 26.31 1.21 13.92
N LYS A 86 26.80 0.06 14.40
CA LYS A 86 28.23 -0.27 14.44
C LYS A 86 28.81 -0.35 13.02
N LYS A 87 30.04 0.17 12.87
CA LYS A 87 30.78 0.26 11.59
C LYS A 87 31.11 -1.11 10.96
N ASN A 88 31.23 -2.18 11.76
CA ASN A 88 31.61 -3.52 11.30
C ASN A 88 30.46 -4.32 10.67
N THR A 89 29.39 -3.65 10.23
CA THR A 89 28.28 -4.32 9.54
C THR A 89 28.72 -4.67 8.12
N LYS A 90 28.74 -5.97 7.77
CA LYS A 90 28.97 -6.42 6.39
C LYS A 90 27.78 -6.01 5.52
N ALA A 91 27.84 -4.82 4.95
CA ALA A 91 26.81 -4.17 4.16
C ALA A 91 27.46 -3.29 3.07
N ASN A 92 26.73 -2.99 2.02
CA ASN A 92 27.07 -1.90 1.11
C ASN A 92 26.88 -0.57 1.86
N ILE A 93 27.95 0.23 1.99
CA ILE A 93 27.93 1.44 2.83
C ILE A 93 27.75 2.68 1.97
N ILE A 94 26.72 3.47 2.29
CA ILE A 94 26.47 4.79 1.71
C ILE A 94 26.73 5.85 2.78
N ASP A 95 27.67 6.77 2.52
CA ASP A 95 27.93 7.88 3.42
C ASP A 95 27.03 9.08 3.08
N ALA A 96 26.09 9.39 3.97
CA ALA A 96 25.10 10.44 3.81
C ALA A 96 25.40 11.65 4.72
N LYS A 97 26.68 11.86 5.08
CA LYS A 97 27.10 13.03 5.86
C LYS A 97 26.62 14.34 5.22
N GLY A 98 25.91 15.16 6.01
CA GLY A 98 25.34 16.43 5.55
C GLY A 98 24.15 16.27 4.60
N LYS A 99 23.62 15.05 4.43
CA LYS A 99 22.41 14.76 3.66
C LYS A 99 21.25 14.43 4.58
N TRP A 100 20.06 14.54 4.01
CA TRP A 100 18.80 14.22 4.67
C TRP A 100 18.28 12.88 4.15
N ILE A 101 17.61 12.14 5.05
CA ILE A 101 16.81 10.97 4.69
C ILE A 101 15.40 11.20 5.24
N THR A 102 14.41 10.97 4.40
CA THR A 102 12.99 11.01 4.75
C THR A 102 12.31 9.74 4.27
N PRO A 103 11.11 9.40 4.77
CA PRO A 103 10.26 8.42 4.11
C PRO A 103 9.95 8.88 2.69
N GLY A 104 9.68 7.92 1.81
CA GLY A 104 9.10 8.22 0.51
C GLY A 104 7.72 8.87 0.67
N ILE A 105 7.44 9.86 -0.16
CA ILE A 105 6.16 10.58 -0.16
C ILE A 105 5.07 9.65 -0.72
N ILE A 106 3.89 9.71 -0.09
CA ILE A 106 2.66 9.05 -0.54
C ILE A 106 1.71 10.14 -1.03
N ASP A 107 1.45 10.17 -2.33
CA ASP A 107 0.46 11.06 -2.94
C ASP A 107 -0.92 10.39 -2.94
N ILE A 108 -1.85 10.87 -2.12
CA ILE A 108 -3.18 10.26 -1.99
C ILE A 108 -4.20 10.77 -3.02
N HIS A 109 -3.85 11.79 -3.81
CA HIS A 109 -4.74 12.33 -4.83
C HIS A 109 -3.94 12.65 -6.10
N SER A 110 -3.80 11.63 -6.95
CA SER A 110 -3.06 11.75 -8.20
C SER A 110 -3.95 11.49 -9.42
N HIS A 111 -3.57 12.10 -10.52
CA HIS A 111 -4.08 11.80 -11.86
C HIS A 111 -2.97 11.39 -12.83
N MET A 112 -1.76 11.08 -12.32
CA MET A 112 -0.67 10.54 -13.12
C MET A 112 -1.11 9.22 -13.80
N GLY A 113 -0.71 9.02 -15.05
CA GLY A 113 -1.07 7.86 -15.85
C GLY A 113 -2.44 7.95 -16.53
N VAL A 114 -3.45 8.58 -15.92
CA VAL A 114 -4.77 8.83 -16.56
C VAL A 114 -4.87 10.20 -17.24
N TYR A 115 -3.98 11.12 -16.87
CA TYR A 115 -3.67 12.35 -17.59
C TYR A 115 -2.16 12.44 -17.84
N PRO A 116 -1.65 11.65 -18.80
CA PRO A 116 -0.22 11.56 -19.02
C PRO A 116 0.37 12.79 -19.70
N ALA A 117 1.70 12.93 -19.58
CA ALA A 117 2.44 13.95 -20.31
C ALA A 117 3.10 13.38 -21.59
N PRO A 118 3.13 14.12 -22.71
CA PRO A 118 2.40 15.37 -22.94
C PRO A 118 0.87 15.13 -22.97
N SER A 119 0.11 16.13 -22.51
CA SER A 119 -1.34 16.04 -22.49
C SER A 119 -1.90 16.06 -23.91
N LEU A 120 -2.58 14.99 -24.30
CA LEU A 120 -3.29 14.88 -25.57
C LEU A 120 -4.75 14.54 -25.27
N ARG A 121 -5.68 15.02 -26.12
CA ARG A 121 -7.10 14.69 -25.98
C ARG A 121 -7.34 13.18 -26.02
N ALA A 122 -6.58 12.46 -26.85
CA ALA A 122 -6.73 11.01 -27.04
C ALA A 122 -6.22 10.15 -25.88
N SER A 123 -5.48 10.74 -24.93
CA SER A 123 -4.98 10.07 -23.73
C SER A 123 -5.54 10.68 -22.44
N SER A 124 -6.62 11.47 -22.55
CA SER A 124 -7.24 12.20 -21.45
C SER A 124 -8.28 11.32 -20.75
N ASP A 125 -7.84 10.20 -20.18
CA ASP A 125 -8.72 9.11 -19.71
C ASP A 125 -9.11 9.22 -18.23
N GLY A 126 -8.92 10.39 -17.62
CA GLY A 126 -9.25 10.61 -16.21
C GLY A 126 -10.72 10.91 -15.91
N ASN A 127 -11.59 11.23 -16.89
CA ASN A 127 -13.01 11.51 -16.63
C ASN A 127 -13.90 10.82 -17.67
N GLU A 128 -14.82 9.95 -17.23
CA GLU A 128 -15.90 9.40 -18.05
C GLU A 128 -17.10 10.37 -18.08
N ALA A 129 -16.94 11.51 -18.75
CA ALA A 129 -17.88 12.64 -18.67
C ALA A 129 -19.20 12.45 -19.46
N THR A 130 -19.67 11.21 -19.58
CA THR A 130 -20.88 10.83 -20.30
C THR A 130 -22.10 10.77 -19.38
N ASP A 131 -21.94 10.31 -18.14
CA ASP A 131 -22.98 10.21 -17.10
C ASP A 131 -22.45 10.78 -15.75
N PRO A 132 -23.23 11.52 -14.94
CA PRO A 132 -22.76 12.04 -13.65
C PRO A 132 -22.43 10.97 -12.60
N VAL A 133 -22.89 9.73 -12.77
CA VAL A 133 -22.74 8.61 -11.82
C VAL A 133 -22.16 7.39 -12.54
N THR A 134 -20.84 7.26 -12.52
CA THR A 134 -20.08 6.19 -13.18
C THR A 134 -19.29 5.31 -12.18
N PRO A 135 -19.91 4.75 -11.11
CA PRO A 135 -19.18 3.97 -10.10
C PRO A 135 -18.53 2.70 -10.65
N HIS A 136 -19.00 2.23 -11.81
CA HIS A 136 -18.55 1.00 -12.46
C HIS A 136 -17.23 1.16 -13.23
N VAL A 137 -16.78 2.39 -13.55
CA VAL A 137 -15.51 2.61 -14.25
C VAL A 137 -14.33 2.66 -13.29
N TRP A 138 -13.17 2.20 -13.71
CA TRP A 138 -11.99 2.05 -12.85
C TRP A 138 -10.82 2.82 -13.45
N ALA A 139 -10.21 3.72 -12.66
CA ALA A 139 -9.01 4.45 -13.10
C ALA A 139 -7.87 3.50 -13.48
N GLU A 140 -7.77 2.32 -12.87
CA GLU A 140 -6.73 1.33 -13.19
C GLU A 140 -6.74 0.84 -14.64
N HIS A 141 -7.89 0.90 -15.33
CA HIS A 141 -7.99 0.51 -16.75
C HIS A 141 -7.45 1.58 -17.70
N SER A 142 -7.22 2.79 -17.18
CA SER A 142 -6.79 3.97 -17.95
C SER A 142 -5.36 4.38 -17.63
N VAL A 143 -4.69 3.75 -16.67
CA VAL A 143 -3.32 4.11 -16.28
C VAL A 143 -2.35 3.72 -17.39
N TRP A 144 -1.77 4.71 -18.05
CA TRP A 144 -0.62 4.50 -18.92
C TRP A 144 0.65 4.34 -18.11
N THR A 145 1.17 3.11 -18.05
CA THR A 145 2.31 2.73 -17.19
C THR A 145 3.65 3.36 -17.61
N GLN A 146 3.71 3.96 -18.80
CA GLN A 146 4.91 4.59 -19.37
C GLN A 146 4.87 6.11 -19.28
N ASP A 147 3.93 6.68 -18.54
CA ASP A 147 3.84 8.13 -18.34
C ASP A 147 5.17 8.69 -17.79
N PRO A 148 5.85 9.60 -18.51
CA PRO A 148 7.13 10.16 -18.08
C PRO A 148 7.03 10.93 -16.75
N GLN A 149 5.83 11.36 -16.35
CA GLN A 149 5.59 12.00 -15.05
C GLN A 149 5.99 11.10 -13.88
N PHE A 150 5.92 9.76 -14.02
CA PHE A 150 6.28 8.83 -12.95
C PHE A 150 7.74 8.99 -12.52
N THR A 151 8.65 9.09 -13.49
CA THR A 151 10.08 9.29 -13.23
C THR A 151 10.34 10.65 -12.59
N LEU A 152 9.62 11.69 -13.03
CA LEU A 152 9.75 13.03 -12.45
C LEU A 152 9.24 13.08 -11.02
N ALA A 153 8.09 12.46 -10.75
CA ALA A 153 7.51 12.31 -9.41
C ALA A 153 8.44 11.52 -8.48
N LEU A 154 9.09 10.46 -8.99
CA LEU A 154 10.06 9.67 -8.22
C LEU A 154 11.30 10.49 -7.83
N LYS A 155 11.80 11.34 -8.73
CA LYS A 155 12.88 12.30 -8.42
C LYS A 155 12.48 13.32 -7.36
N GLY A 156 11.18 13.66 -7.29
CA GLY A 156 10.59 14.47 -6.22
C GLY A 156 10.34 13.72 -4.91
N GLY A 157 10.60 12.41 -4.85
CA GLY A 157 10.44 11.57 -3.66
C GLY A 157 9.10 10.85 -3.54
N ILE A 158 8.21 10.93 -4.54
CA ILE A 158 6.94 10.19 -4.55
C ILE A 158 7.22 8.73 -4.88
N THR A 159 7.02 7.85 -3.90
CA THR A 159 7.28 6.40 -4.03
C THR A 159 6.01 5.57 -4.14
N THR A 160 4.86 6.17 -3.81
CA THR A 160 3.54 5.54 -3.88
C THR A 160 2.52 6.63 -4.15
N PHE A 161 1.53 6.34 -4.99
CA PHE A 161 0.49 7.30 -5.35
C PHE A 161 -0.84 6.60 -5.55
N HIS A 162 -1.92 7.32 -5.26
CA HIS A 162 -3.29 6.87 -5.45
C HIS A 162 -3.90 7.58 -6.65
N VAL A 163 -4.08 6.84 -7.74
CA VAL A 163 -4.71 7.33 -8.96
C VAL A 163 -6.21 7.23 -8.82
N LEU A 164 -6.91 8.32 -9.09
CA LEU A 164 -8.38 8.36 -9.07
C LEU A 164 -8.94 9.06 -10.31
N PRO A 165 -10.21 8.79 -10.66
CA PRO A 165 -10.93 9.59 -11.63
C PRO A 165 -10.88 11.09 -11.28
N GLY A 166 -11.05 11.94 -12.28
CA GLY A 166 -11.15 13.38 -12.10
C GLY A 166 -12.42 13.79 -11.35
N SER A 167 -12.75 15.07 -11.46
CA SER A 167 -13.88 15.65 -10.72
C SER A 167 -15.03 16.08 -11.62
N ALA A 168 -15.09 15.63 -12.88
CA ALA A 168 -16.21 15.94 -13.75
C ALA A 168 -17.50 15.35 -13.18
N ASN A 169 -17.49 14.06 -12.84
CA ASN A 169 -18.64 13.29 -12.38
C ASN A 169 -18.91 13.51 -10.88
N LEU A 170 -20.17 13.39 -10.45
CA LEU A 170 -20.53 13.37 -9.02
C LEU A 170 -19.95 12.12 -8.35
N ILE A 171 -20.13 10.96 -8.99
CA ILE A 171 -19.49 9.70 -8.62
C ILE A 171 -18.67 9.26 -9.83
N GLY A 172 -17.34 9.36 -9.76
CA GLY A 172 -16.45 9.22 -10.93
C GLY A 172 -15.87 7.83 -11.14
N GLY A 173 -16.07 6.91 -10.21
CA GLY A 173 -15.57 5.54 -10.32
C GLY A 173 -14.44 5.21 -9.33
N ARG A 174 -13.80 4.08 -9.58
CA ARG A 174 -12.87 3.42 -8.64
C ARG A 174 -11.43 3.93 -8.80
N GLY A 175 -10.77 4.23 -7.68
CA GLY A 175 -9.33 4.55 -7.67
C GLY A 175 -8.44 3.30 -7.51
N VAL A 176 -7.13 3.48 -7.70
CA VAL A 176 -6.11 2.44 -7.53
C VAL A 176 -4.84 3.01 -6.90
N THR A 177 -4.27 2.29 -5.94
CA THR A 177 -3.00 2.65 -5.31
C THR A 177 -1.85 1.92 -5.98
N LEU A 178 -0.84 2.66 -6.43
CA LEU A 178 0.31 2.16 -7.19
C LEU A 178 1.63 2.51 -6.49
N LYS A 179 2.60 1.60 -6.56
CA LYS A 179 4.01 1.85 -6.31
C LYS A 179 4.60 2.61 -7.49
N ASN A 180 5.38 3.66 -7.22
CA ASN A 180 6.08 4.39 -8.28
C ASN A 180 7.36 3.65 -8.69
N ILE A 181 7.16 2.56 -9.43
CA ILE A 181 8.19 1.69 -9.96
C ILE A 181 7.90 1.44 -11.45
N ARG A 182 8.94 1.14 -12.21
CA ARG A 182 8.77 0.81 -13.63
C ARG A 182 8.15 -0.58 -13.79
N SER A 183 7.03 -0.65 -14.48
CA SER A 183 6.39 -1.90 -14.90
C SER A 183 5.75 -1.69 -16.27
N VAL A 184 5.59 -2.76 -17.04
CA VAL A 184 4.82 -2.74 -18.29
C VAL A 184 3.33 -2.96 -18.06
N THR A 185 2.92 -3.40 -16.86
CA THR A 185 1.53 -3.60 -16.46
C THR A 185 1.17 -2.81 -15.20
N VAL A 186 -0.10 -2.42 -15.08
CA VAL A 186 -0.62 -1.74 -13.89
C VAL A 186 -0.57 -2.68 -12.68
N GLN A 187 -0.87 -3.97 -12.86
CA GLN A 187 -0.77 -5.01 -11.82
C GLN A 187 0.63 -5.10 -11.22
N GLY A 188 1.68 -4.94 -12.05
CA GLY A 188 3.06 -4.93 -11.58
C GLY A 188 3.40 -3.68 -10.75
N MET A 189 2.63 -2.60 -10.88
CA MET A 189 2.73 -1.41 -10.02
C MET A 189 1.77 -1.44 -8.84
N LYS A 190 0.70 -2.23 -8.89
CA LYS A 190 -0.40 -2.19 -7.92
C LYS A 190 0.11 -2.48 -6.52
N PHE A 191 -0.26 -1.63 -5.57
CA PHE A 191 0.19 -1.79 -4.19
C PHE A 191 -0.50 -3.03 -3.59
N PRO A 192 0.25 -4.04 -3.10
CA PRO A 192 -0.34 -5.27 -2.61
C PRO A 192 -1.34 -5.03 -1.47
N LYS A 193 -2.52 -5.65 -1.57
CA LYS A 193 -3.61 -5.56 -0.57
C LYS A 193 -4.14 -4.15 -0.30
N ALA A 194 -3.81 -3.15 -1.11
CA ALA A 194 -4.41 -1.84 -0.98
C ALA A 194 -5.93 -1.94 -1.26
N PRO A 195 -6.78 -1.32 -0.43
CA PRO A 195 -8.22 -1.34 -0.65
C PRO A 195 -8.58 -0.53 -1.89
N TYR A 196 -9.68 -0.92 -2.53
CA TYR A 196 -10.30 -0.09 -3.55
C TYR A 196 -10.98 1.12 -2.93
N THR A 197 -11.00 2.22 -3.68
CA THR A 197 -11.65 3.48 -3.28
C THR A 197 -12.70 3.86 -4.31
N LEU A 198 -13.68 4.66 -3.91
CA LEU A 198 -14.65 5.27 -4.82
C LEU A 198 -14.47 6.78 -4.76
N LYS A 199 -14.27 7.42 -5.92
CA LYS A 199 -14.15 8.87 -6.00
C LYS A 199 -15.53 9.50 -6.13
N MET A 200 -15.82 10.44 -5.24
CA MET A 200 -16.91 11.39 -5.38
C MET A 200 -16.37 12.82 -5.46
N ALA A 201 -17.03 13.66 -6.25
CA ALA A 201 -16.78 15.10 -6.32
C ALA A 201 -18.12 15.83 -6.18
N CYS A 202 -18.14 16.91 -5.40
CA CYS A 202 -19.32 17.73 -5.20
C CYS A 202 -19.04 19.19 -5.57
N GLY A 203 -20.08 19.93 -5.90
CA GLY A 203 -19.98 21.37 -6.13
C GLY A 203 -19.69 21.75 -7.58
N GLU A 204 -18.73 22.65 -7.76
CA GLU A 204 -18.55 23.40 -9.01
C GLU A 204 -18.30 22.50 -10.23
N ASN A 205 -17.42 21.50 -10.12
CA ASN A 205 -17.01 20.71 -11.29
C ASN A 205 -18.17 19.87 -11.87
N PRO A 206 -18.91 19.06 -11.09
CA PRO A 206 -20.10 18.39 -11.60
C PRO A 206 -21.18 19.34 -12.08
N LYS A 207 -21.42 20.45 -11.38
CA LYS A 207 -22.39 21.47 -11.81
C LYS A 207 -22.02 22.05 -13.18
N ARG A 208 -20.74 22.33 -13.41
CA ARG A 208 -20.25 22.89 -14.68
C ARG A 208 -20.40 21.91 -15.85
N VAL A 209 -20.24 20.60 -15.61
CA VAL A 209 -20.30 19.57 -16.67
C VAL A 209 -21.74 19.14 -16.96
N TYR A 210 -22.58 19.00 -15.93
CA TYR A 210 -23.91 18.39 -16.06
C TYR A 210 -25.08 19.34 -15.73
N GLY A 211 -24.85 20.53 -15.18
CA GLY A 211 -25.90 21.40 -14.65
C GLY A 211 -26.82 22.06 -15.69
N ASN A 212 -26.48 21.96 -16.98
CA ASN A 212 -27.30 22.44 -18.10
C ASN A 212 -27.97 21.29 -18.87
N ARG A 213 -27.85 20.04 -18.39
CA ARG A 213 -28.49 18.86 -18.99
C ARG A 213 -29.84 18.59 -18.36
#